data_AF-J3HQT3-F1
#
_entry.id   AF-J3HQT3-F1
#
_cell.length_a   1.000
_cell.length_b   1.000
_cell.length_c   1.000
_cell.angle_alpha   90.00
_cell.angle_beta   90.00
_cell.angle_gamma   90.00
#
_symmetry.space_group_name_H-M   'P 1'
#
loop_
_entity.id
_entity.type
_entity.pdbx_description
1 polymer ?
#
loop_
_entity_poly.entity_id
_entity_poly.type
_entity_poly.pdbx_seq_one_letter_code
_entity_poly.pdbx_strand_id
1 'polypeptide(L)'
;MNITSHFPKRLGGQSGQLRARPARALGWLSGAVVLGLASSAAHAEPSPALDRFSLSVGGYYVDPTFNIKGNTRYGSAETGDMERDRTTLPRVRAELLIGDSHGLAFDYFRYRNDYTFTAQRSFNVGGTPAILSAAATANLEVDFASLAYKWWIGSGSDVFGLGLGAGYYRAHYDVQANGIFNGTAGSLSESRTEKTFAPLLSLGWKHAFSKDLRMYAEASGVKKSWGTVTGHIYGAALGVEWYPLKNIGLGADYGITRIHINRDGGSTQANFDVKLTGPSAYVKVRF
;
A
#
# COMPACT_ATOMS: atom_id res chain seq x y z
N MET A 1 -2.39 -71.97 7.92
CA MET A 1 -2.41 -72.70 9.21
C MET A 1 -3.06 -71.77 10.22
N ASN A 2 -4.25 -72.15 10.71
CA ASN A 2 -5.22 -71.28 11.39
C ASN A 2 -5.42 -71.83 12.80
N ILE A 3 -5.12 -71.08 13.88
CA ILE A 3 -5.52 -71.43 15.26
C ILE A 3 -5.84 -70.14 16.06
N THR A 4 -7.15 -69.95 16.18
CA THR A 4 -8.01 -69.48 17.28
C THR A 4 -7.41 -68.97 18.62
N SER A 5 -7.86 -67.75 18.96
CA SER A 5 -8.50 -67.27 20.22
C SER A 5 -7.90 -67.57 21.60
N HIS A 6 -7.72 -66.51 22.42
CA HIS A 6 -8.40 -66.39 23.71
C HIS A 6 -8.33 -64.97 24.29
N PHE A 7 -9.50 -64.41 24.61
CA PHE A 7 -9.71 -63.34 25.59
C PHE A 7 -10.13 -63.98 26.92
N PRO A 8 -9.79 -63.35 28.06
CA PRO A 8 -10.84 -63.07 29.03
C PRO A 8 -10.77 -61.67 29.67
N LYS A 9 -11.83 -61.40 30.44
CA LYS A 9 -12.37 -60.14 30.98
C LYS A 9 -11.58 -59.50 32.15
N ARG A 10 -11.70 -58.16 32.20
CA ARG A 10 -11.85 -57.20 33.33
C ARG A 10 -11.58 -57.68 34.77
N LEU A 11 -10.85 -56.84 35.52
CA LEU A 11 -11.27 -56.11 36.74
C LEU A 11 -10.12 -55.19 37.19
N GLY A 12 -10.35 -53.89 37.39
CA GLY A 12 -10.31 -53.33 38.74
C GLY A 12 -9.36 -52.12 38.77
N GLY A 13 -9.90 -50.95 39.12
CA GLY A 13 -9.15 -49.69 39.10
C GLY A 13 -8.25 -49.49 40.32
N GLN A 14 -7.24 -48.63 40.16
CA GLN A 14 -6.80 -47.72 41.22
C GLN A 14 -6.25 -46.43 40.61
N SER A 15 -6.53 -45.37 41.37
CA SER A 15 -6.31 -43.95 41.17
C SER A 15 -4.85 -43.50 41.27
N GLY A 16 -4.54 -42.45 40.51
CA GLY A 16 -3.59 -41.41 40.90
C GLY A 16 -2.16 -41.59 40.38
N GLN A 17 -1.75 -40.75 39.43
CA GLN A 17 -0.83 -39.66 39.75
C GLN A 17 -0.64 -38.73 38.55
N LEU A 18 -0.56 -37.44 38.88
CA LEU A 18 -0.51 -36.27 38.01
C LEU A 18 0.74 -36.27 37.15
N ARG A 19 0.57 -36.06 35.83
CA ARG A 19 1.57 -35.37 35.00
C ARG A 19 0.89 -34.41 34.05
N ALA A 20 0.85 -33.15 34.45
CA ALA A 20 0.54 -32.02 33.60
C ALA A 20 1.60 -31.93 32.47
N ARG A 21 1.15 -31.90 31.22
CA ARG A 21 1.95 -31.41 30.07
C ARG A 21 1.20 -30.20 29.51
N PRO A 22 1.87 -29.05 29.33
CA PRO A 22 1.18 -27.81 29.02
C PRO A 22 0.69 -27.76 27.57
N ALA A 23 -0.52 -27.25 27.43
CA ALA A 23 -1.19 -26.96 26.17
C ALA A 23 -0.44 -25.89 25.36
N ARG A 24 -0.35 -26.09 24.04
CA ARG A 24 -0.18 -25.00 23.07
C ARG A 24 -1.47 -24.90 22.27
N ALA A 25 -2.42 -24.17 22.83
CA ALA A 25 -3.62 -23.74 22.11
C ALA A 25 -3.24 -22.57 21.19
N LEU A 26 -3.46 -22.78 19.90
CA LEU A 26 -3.36 -21.80 18.83
C LEU A 26 -4.54 -20.82 18.97
N GLY A 27 -4.32 -19.72 19.68
CA GLY A 27 -5.33 -18.68 19.91
C GLY A 27 -5.34 -17.66 18.78
N TRP A 28 -6.43 -17.65 18.02
CA TRP A 28 -6.77 -16.61 17.05
C TRP A 28 -7.06 -15.31 17.79
N LEU A 29 -6.26 -14.28 17.59
CA LEU A 29 -6.53 -12.93 18.11
C LEU A 29 -7.45 -12.19 17.14
N SER A 30 -8.76 -12.44 17.26
CA SER A 30 -9.79 -11.49 16.84
C SER A 30 -9.83 -10.35 17.85
N GLY A 31 -9.00 -9.33 17.63
CA GLY A 31 -9.00 -8.11 18.43
C GLY A 31 -10.14 -7.18 18.01
N ALA A 32 -11.27 -7.27 18.72
CA ALA A 32 -12.33 -6.27 18.65
C ALA A 32 -11.80 -4.94 19.24
N VAL A 33 -11.59 -3.94 18.39
CA VAL A 33 -11.31 -2.57 18.83
C VAL A 33 -12.62 -1.92 19.27
N VAL A 34 -12.91 -1.98 20.56
CA VAL A 34 -13.96 -1.15 21.19
C VAL A 34 -13.28 0.13 21.68
N LEU A 35 -13.29 1.17 20.85
CA LEU A 35 -12.90 2.52 21.28
C LEU A 35 -14.16 3.25 21.79
N GLY A 36 -14.45 3.06 23.08
CA GLY A 36 -15.38 3.89 23.82
C GLY A 36 -14.71 5.19 24.25
N LEU A 37 -14.94 6.27 23.51
CA LEU A 37 -14.67 7.64 23.96
C LEU A 37 -15.98 8.44 23.91
N ALA A 38 -16.88 8.14 24.85
CA ALA A 38 -18.01 9.01 25.16
C ALA A 38 -17.56 10.07 26.15
N SER A 39 -16.86 11.09 25.65
CA SER A 39 -16.62 12.34 26.38
C SER A 39 -17.55 13.39 25.79
N SER A 40 -18.70 13.59 26.44
CA SER A 40 -19.64 14.69 26.17
C SER A 40 -19.04 16.00 26.65
N ALA A 41 -18.02 16.48 25.94
CA ALA A 41 -17.66 17.88 25.99
C ALA A 41 -18.62 18.63 25.06
N ALA A 42 -19.29 19.64 25.61
CA ALA A 42 -20.15 20.57 24.89
C ALA A 42 -19.28 21.36 23.88
N HIS A 43 -18.99 20.73 22.76
CA HIS A 43 -18.31 21.31 21.62
C HIS A 43 -19.37 21.82 20.64
N ALA A 44 -19.09 22.94 19.99
CA ALA A 44 -19.87 23.35 18.84
C ALA A 44 -19.99 22.16 17.87
N GLU A 45 -21.17 21.96 17.27
CA GLU A 45 -21.29 20.92 16.26
C GLU A 45 -20.23 21.15 15.19
N PRO A 46 -19.34 20.17 14.91
CA PRO A 46 -18.37 20.29 13.84
C PRO A 46 -19.09 20.62 12.54
N SER A 47 -18.39 21.29 11.62
CA SER A 47 -18.90 21.50 10.26
C SER A 47 -19.53 20.20 9.73
N PRO A 48 -20.73 20.25 9.13
CA PRO A 48 -21.32 19.10 8.46
C PRO A 48 -20.44 18.47 7.38
N ALA A 49 -19.32 19.08 6.99
CA ALA A 49 -18.31 18.52 6.08
C ALA A 49 -17.21 17.71 6.78
N LEU A 50 -17.12 17.78 8.12
CA LEU A 50 -16.16 17.06 8.95
C LEU A 50 -16.84 15.97 9.77
N ASP A 51 -16.10 14.89 10.02
CA ASP A 51 -16.53 13.75 10.86
C ASP A 51 -15.64 13.71 12.10
N ARG A 52 -16.18 13.35 13.28
CA ARG A 52 -15.36 13.23 14.50
C ARG A 52 -14.37 12.09 14.37
N PHE A 53 -14.84 10.98 13.82
CA PHE A 53 -13.99 9.89 13.39
C PHE A 53 -14.52 9.30 12.08
N SER A 54 -13.61 8.92 11.19
CA SER A 54 -13.98 8.12 10.04
C SER A 54 -12.93 7.08 9.68
N LEU A 55 -13.40 5.96 9.13
CA LEU A 55 -12.58 4.89 8.59
C LEU A 55 -13.12 4.52 7.20
N SER A 56 -12.26 4.54 6.20
CA SER A 56 -12.60 4.17 4.83
C SER A 56 -11.73 3.02 4.36
N VAL A 57 -12.35 2.05 3.70
CA VAL A 57 -11.66 0.90 3.09
C VAL A 57 -12.17 0.71 1.67
N GLY A 58 -11.26 0.54 0.72
CA GLY A 58 -11.63 0.40 -0.67
C GLY A 58 -10.49 0.01 -1.59
N GLY A 59 -10.75 0.15 -2.89
CA GLY A 59 -9.82 -0.15 -3.96
C GLY A 59 -9.50 1.10 -4.79
N TYR A 60 -8.22 1.31 -5.07
CA TYR A 60 -7.75 2.34 -5.99
C TYR A 60 -7.33 1.66 -7.29
N TYR A 61 -8.13 1.83 -8.34
CA TYR A 61 -7.86 1.24 -9.64
C TYR A 61 -6.98 2.20 -10.44
N VAL A 62 -5.74 1.81 -10.72
CA VAL A 62 -4.74 2.69 -11.32
C VAL A 62 -4.31 2.19 -12.69
N ASP A 63 -4.16 3.14 -13.59
CA ASP A 63 -3.41 3.06 -14.84
C ASP A 63 -1.98 3.56 -14.58
N PRO A 64 -0.98 2.68 -14.44
CA PRO A 64 0.37 3.09 -14.12
C PRO A 64 1.18 3.36 -15.40
N THR A 65 1.82 4.53 -15.46
CA THR A 65 2.81 4.89 -16.48
C THR A 65 4.19 5.00 -15.84
N PHE A 66 5.17 4.33 -16.42
CA PHE A 66 6.56 4.33 -15.93
C PHE A 66 7.50 4.93 -16.97
N ASN A 67 8.44 5.73 -16.51
CA ASN A 67 9.56 6.22 -17.31
C ASN A 67 10.86 6.06 -16.51
N ILE A 68 11.83 5.36 -17.11
CA ILE A 68 13.13 5.09 -16.52
C ILE A 68 14.18 5.74 -17.40
N LYS A 69 15.01 6.59 -16.79
CA LYS A 69 16.13 7.24 -17.46
C LYS A 69 17.42 6.94 -16.71
N GLY A 70 18.35 6.28 -17.38
CA GLY A 70 19.68 5.99 -16.86
C GLY A 70 20.72 6.80 -17.61
N ASN A 71 21.53 7.57 -16.90
CA ASN A 71 22.67 8.28 -17.47
C ASN A 71 23.97 7.68 -16.91
N THR A 72 24.83 7.22 -17.81
CA THR A 72 26.14 6.67 -17.48
C THR A 72 27.23 7.52 -18.12
N ARG A 73 28.47 7.36 -17.64
CA ARG A 73 29.66 7.96 -18.30
C ARG A 73 29.85 7.56 -19.77
N TYR A 74 29.10 6.57 -20.27
CA TYR A 74 29.18 6.06 -21.64
C TYR A 74 27.94 6.39 -22.49
N GLY A 75 26.94 7.10 -21.93
CA GLY A 75 25.72 7.49 -22.63
C GLY A 75 24.46 7.43 -21.77
N SER A 76 23.38 8.00 -22.29
CA SER A 76 22.03 7.97 -21.68
C SER A 76 21.13 6.94 -22.37
N ALA A 77 20.37 6.20 -21.58
CA ALA A 77 19.28 5.35 -22.04
C ALA A 77 17.98 5.81 -21.37
N GLU A 78 16.90 5.88 -22.15
CA GLU A 78 15.57 6.26 -21.67
C GLU A 78 14.55 5.28 -22.24
N THR A 79 13.66 4.78 -21.39
CA THR A 79 12.63 3.82 -21.79
C THR A 79 11.46 4.45 -22.53
N GLY A 80 11.28 5.76 -22.38
CA GLY A 80 10.03 6.45 -22.71
C GLY A 80 8.89 6.03 -21.77
N ASP A 81 7.69 6.55 -22.05
CA ASP A 81 6.50 6.26 -21.26
C ASP A 81 5.99 4.85 -21.58
N MET A 82 6.11 3.96 -20.58
CA MET A 82 5.62 2.60 -20.64
C MET A 82 4.32 2.50 -19.86
N GLU A 83 3.19 2.38 -20.57
CA GLU A 83 1.91 2.02 -19.98
C GLU A 83 1.94 0.56 -19.50
N ARG A 84 1.27 0.30 -18.38
CA ARG A 84 1.18 -1.03 -17.79
C ARG A 84 -0.26 -1.42 -17.55
N ASP A 85 -0.45 -2.71 -17.33
CA ASP A 85 -1.76 -3.27 -17.01
C ASP A 85 -2.35 -2.60 -15.77
N ARG A 86 -3.66 -2.42 -15.84
CA ARG A 86 -4.44 -1.82 -14.76
C ARG A 86 -4.39 -2.70 -13.54
N THR A 87 -4.27 -2.11 -12.37
CA THR A 87 -4.23 -2.86 -11.11
C THR A 87 -5.04 -2.16 -10.01
N THR A 88 -5.64 -2.96 -9.13
CA THR A 88 -6.42 -2.48 -8.00
C THR A 88 -5.59 -2.53 -6.73
N LEU A 89 -5.36 -1.37 -6.12
CA LEU A 89 -4.60 -1.22 -4.88
C LEU A 89 -5.56 -1.21 -3.69
N PRO A 90 -5.42 -2.11 -2.70
CA PRO A 90 -6.15 -1.96 -1.46
C PRO A 90 -5.71 -0.67 -0.75
N ARG A 91 -6.68 0.14 -0.32
CA ARG A 91 -6.45 1.41 0.37
C ARG A 91 -7.30 1.51 1.63
N VAL A 92 -6.69 2.00 2.71
CA VAL A 92 -7.33 2.26 3.99
C VAL A 92 -7.03 3.70 4.40
N ARG A 93 -8.07 4.45 4.75
CA ARG A 93 -7.94 5.81 5.28
C ARG A 93 -8.63 5.92 6.62
N ALA A 94 -8.05 6.68 7.54
CA ALA A 94 -8.69 7.00 8.80
C ALA A 94 -8.52 8.49 9.09
N GLU A 95 -9.56 9.12 9.60
CA GLU A 95 -9.53 10.52 10.04
C GLU A 95 -10.08 10.63 11.45
N LEU A 96 -9.46 11.48 12.28
CA LEU A 96 -9.92 11.80 13.63
C LEU A 96 -9.92 13.32 13.79
N LEU A 97 -11.05 13.91 14.16
CA LEU A 97 -11.16 15.33 14.48
C LEU A 97 -11.14 15.54 16.00
N ILE A 98 -10.17 16.30 16.46
CA ILE A 98 -9.96 16.75 17.83
C ILE A 98 -10.49 18.19 17.93
N GLY A 99 -11.43 18.43 18.83
CA GLY A 99 -12.18 19.69 18.84
C GLY A 99 -12.92 19.88 17.51
N ASP A 100 -12.91 21.09 16.96
CA ASP A 100 -13.73 21.42 15.77
C ASP A 100 -12.89 21.75 14.53
N SER A 101 -11.56 21.80 14.67
CA SER A 101 -10.63 22.24 13.63
C SER A 101 -9.38 21.37 13.50
N HIS A 102 -9.06 20.52 14.47
CA HIS A 102 -7.78 19.80 14.49
C HIS A 102 -7.95 18.35 14.05
N GLY A 103 -7.66 18.05 12.79
CA GLY A 103 -7.72 16.70 12.23
C GLY A 103 -6.39 15.95 12.33
N LEU A 104 -6.47 14.64 12.51
CA LEU A 104 -5.41 13.68 12.20
C LEU A 104 -5.90 12.82 11.04
N ALA A 105 -5.10 12.69 10.00
CA ALA A 105 -5.41 11.93 8.81
C ALA A 105 -4.33 10.88 8.57
N PHE A 106 -4.76 9.63 8.43
CA PHE A 106 -3.94 8.49 8.08
C PHE A 106 -4.41 7.91 6.74
N ASP A 107 -3.46 7.58 5.87
CA ASP A 107 -3.75 6.94 4.60
C ASP A 107 -2.68 5.88 4.31
N TYR A 108 -3.14 4.69 3.93
CA TYR A 108 -2.29 3.56 3.63
C TYR A 108 -2.79 2.85 2.37
N PHE A 109 -1.88 2.59 1.43
CA PHE A 109 -2.13 1.72 0.30
C PHE A 109 -0.90 0.89 -0.03
N ARG A 110 -1.15 -0.29 -0.62
CA ARG A 110 -0.09 -1.19 -1.07
C ARG A 110 -0.20 -1.42 -2.58
N TYR A 111 0.91 -1.25 -3.26
CA TYR A 111 1.11 -1.70 -4.62
C TYR A 111 1.85 -3.03 -4.61
N ARG A 112 1.34 -4.02 -5.35
CA ARG A 112 2.02 -5.29 -5.58
C ARG A 112 1.86 -5.66 -7.05
N ASN A 113 2.97 -5.93 -7.72
CA ASN A 113 2.95 -6.41 -9.07
C ASN A 113 4.06 -7.42 -9.33
N ASP A 114 3.69 -8.51 -10.02
CA ASP A 114 4.61 -9.57 -10.41
C ASP A 114 4.88 -9.45 -11.91
N TYR A 115 6.14 -9.29 -12.28
CA TYR A 115 6.59 -9.16 -13.66
C TYR A 115 7.29 -10.45 -14.06
N THR A 116 6.92 -11.02 -15.21
CA THR A 116 7.64 -12.16 -15.80
C THR A 116 8.18 -11.76 -17.16
N PHE A 117 9.48 -11.91 -17.35
CA PHE A 117 10.20 -11.70 -18.60
C PHE A 117 10.77 -13.03 -19.08
N THR A 118 10.44 -13.43 -20.30
CA THR A 118 11.01 -14.62 -20.93
C THR A 118 11.67 -14.26 -22.24
N ALA A 119 12.93 -14.65 -22.43
CA ALA A 119 13.68 -14.45 -23.66
C ALA A 119 14.28 -15.77 -24.13
N GLN A 120 14.08 -16.09 -25.41
CA GLN A 120 14.73 -17.21 -26.06
C GLN A 120 15.47 -16.68 -27.30
N ARG A 121 16.78 -16.91 -27.36
CA ARG A 121 17.61 -16.49 -28.50
C ARG A 121 18.44 -17.67 -28.99
N SER A 122 18.42 -17.89 -30.30
CA SER A 122 19.29 -18.85 -30.99
C SER A 122 20.45 -18.10 -31.64
N PHE A 123 21.68 -18.60 -31.47
CA PHE A 123 22.87 -18.03 -32.11
C PHE A 123 23.88 -19.12 -32.45
N ASN A 124 24.66 -18.89 -33.50
CA ASN A 124 25.69 -19.84 -33.93
C ASN A 124 27.01 -19.52 -33.23
N VAL A 125 27.51 -20.43 -32.40
CA VAL A 125 28.85 -20.33 -31.79
C VAL A 125 29.75 -21.35 -32.48
N GLY A 126 30.72 -20.89 -33.26
CA GLY A 126 31.67 -21.78 -33.94
C GLY A 126 31.02 -22.77 -34.92
N GLY A 127 29.91 -22.40 -35.57
CA GLY A 127 29.19 -23.27 -36.52
C GLY A 127 28.18 -24.24 -35.88
N THR A 128 28.07 -24.27 -34.55
CA THR A 128 27.05 -25.07 -33.84
C THR A 128 25.88 -24.16 -33.41
N PRO A 129 24.61 -24.53 -33.68
CA PRO A 129 23.47 -23.78 -33.19
C PRO A 129 23.37 -23.90 -31.66
N ALA A 130 23.44 -22.78 -30.96
CA ALA A 130 23.26 -22.68 -29.52
C ALA A 130 21.95 -21.96 -29.20
N ILE A 131 21.23 -22.44 -28.18
CA ILE A 131 20.01 -21.83 -27.67
C ILE A 131 20.29 -21.28 -26.28
N LEU A 132 19.96 -20.01 -26.08
CA LEU A 132 19.88 -19.37 -24.77
C LEU A 132 18.42 -19.16 -24.44
N SER A 133 17.95 -19.82 -23.39
CA SER A 133 16.63 -19.58 -22.81
C SER A 133 16.82 -18.93 -21.46
N ALA A 134 16.22 -17.76 -21.24
CA ALA A 134 16.27 -17.02 -19.99
C ALA A 134 14.84 -16.65 -19.55
N ALA A 135 14.53 -16.87 -18.28
CA ALA A 135 13.30 -16.43 -17.64
C ALA A 135 13.68 -15.62 -16.40
N ALA A 136 13.10 -14.43 -16.25
CA ALA A 136 13.27 -13.58 -15.08
C ALA A 136 11.90 -13.22 -14.52
N THR A 137 11.69 -13.48 -13.24
CA THR A 137 10.53 -13.02 -12.49
C THR A 137 10.98 -11.92 -11.54
N ALA A 138 10.26 -10.80 -11.53
CA ALA A 138 10.50 -9.67 -10.65
C ALA A 138 9.22 -9.34 -9.89
N ASN A 139 9.23 -9.48 -8.57
CA ASN A 139 8.12 -9.13 -7.70
C ASN A 139 8.42 -7.76 -7.08
N LEU A 140 7.52 -6.80 -7.29
CA LEU A 140 7.62 -5.46 -6.74
C LEU A 140 6.47 -5.23 -5.76
N GLU A 141 6.81 -4.98 -4.50
CA GLU A 141 5.88 -4.56 -3.46
C GLU A 141 6.27 -3.18 -2.95
N VAL A 142 5.31 -2.25 -2.95
CA VAL A 142 5.52 -0.90 -2.42
C VAL A 142 4.40 -0.56 -1.44
N ASP A 143 4.78 -0.32 -0.19
CA ASP A 143 3.88 0.18 0.84
C ASP A 143 4.03 1.69 0.98
N PHE A 144 2.89 2.36 0.96
CA PHE A 144 2.76 3.78 1.20
C PHE A 144 1.88 3.97 2.42
N ALA A 145 2.42 4.60 3.46
CA ALA A 145 1.66 5.04 4.62
C ALA A 145 1.90 6.53 4.82
N SER A 146 0.89 7.27 5.26
CA SER A 146 1.04 8.68 5.59
C SER A 146 0.26 9.02 6.85
N LEU A 147 0.80 9.95 7.62
CA LEU A 147 0.15 10.52 8.78
C LEU A 147 0.33 12.04 8.73
N ALA A 148 -0.77 12.76 8.72
CA ALA A 148 -0.80 14.21 8.70
C ALA A 148 -1.71 14.76 9.79
N TYR A 149 -1.25 15.81 10.46
CA TYR A 149 -2.11 16.70 11.21
C TYR A 149 -2.67 17.74 10.24
N LYS A 150 -4.00 17.91 10.18
CA LYS A 150 -4.72 18.85 9.32
C LYS A 150 -5.41 19.90 10.20
N TRP A 151 -5.10 21.16 9.99
CA TRP A 151 -5.86 22.27 10.57
C TRP A 151 -6.96 22.69 9.59
N TRP A 152 -8.20 22.46 9.98
CA TRP A 152 -9.41 22.84 9.25
C TRP A 152 -9.85 24.25 9.64
N ILE A 153 -10.09 25.06 8.63
CA ILE A 153 -10.49 26.46 8.70
C ILE A 153 -11.77 26.60 7.87
N GLY A 154 -12.80 27.19 8.46
CA GLY A 154 -14.12 27.31 7.84
C GLY A 154 -15.21 26.84 8.78
N SER A 155 -16.45 27.11 8.40
CA SER A 155 -17.64 26.74 9.17
C SER A 155 -18.81 26.48 8.22
N GLY A 156 -19.83 25.78 8.70
CA GLY A 156 -20.97 25.40 7.87
C GLY A 156 -20.58 24.35 6.82
N SER A 157 -20.96 24.57 5.56
CA SER A 157 -20.78 23.59 4.49
C SER A 157 -19.37 23.53 3.91
N ASP A 158 -18.54 24.55 4.11
CA ASP A 158 -17.22 24.67 3.46
C ASP A 158 -16.10 24.73 4.48
N VAL A 159 -15.12 23.83 4.31
CA VAL A 159 -13.91 23.79 5.14
C VAL A 159 -12.68 23.58 4.28
N PHE A 160 -11.61 24.29 4.63
CA PHE A 160 -10.29 24.19 4.03
C PHE A 160 -9.31 23.67 5.05
N GLY A 161 -8.51 22.68 4.68
CA GLY A 161 -7.53 22.04 5.54
C GLY A 161 -6.12 22.35 5.07
N LEU A 162 -5.26 22.80 5.97
CA LEU A 162 -3.81 22.79 5.77
C LEU A 162 -3.21 21.74 6.68
N GLY A 163 -2.46 20.80 6.13
CA GLY A 163 -1.88 19.71 6.90
C GLY A 163 -0.39 19.52 6.72
N LEU A 164 0.24 19.08 7.80
CA LEU A 164 1.66 18.79 7.90
C LEU A 164 1.84 17.41 8.55
N GLY A 165 2.82 16.66 8.05
CA GLY A 165 3.01 15.29 8.51
C GLY A 165 4.23 14.62 7.92
N ALA A 166 4.16 13.29 7.87
CA ALA A 166 5.18 12.45 7.25
C ALA A 166 4.55 11.30 6.48
N GLY A 167 5.16 10.97 5.34
CA GLY A 167 4.94 9.74 4.62
C GLY A 167 6.03 8.72 4.94
N TYR A 168 5.64 7.47 5.13
CA TYR A 168 6.50 6.31 5.18
C TYR A 168 6.37 5.51 3.89
N TYR A 169 7.52 5.11 3.37
CA TYR A 169 7.67 4.40 2.12
C TYR A 169 8.52 3.16 2.36
N ARG A 170 8.02 2.00 1.92
CA ARG A 170 8.80 0.77 1.87
C ARG A 170 8.71 0.20 0.47
N ALA A 171 9.84 0.06 -0.19
CA ALA A 171 9.96 -0.65 -1.45
C ALA A 171 10.66 -1.98 -1.21
N HIS A 172 10.01 -3.07 -1.58
CA HIS A 172 10.58 -4.40 -1.58
C HIS A 172 10.62 -4.89 -3.02
N TYR A 173 11.80 -5.30 -3.47
CA TYR A 173 11.97 -5.92 -4.77
C TYR A 173 12.65 -7.28 -4.60
N ASP A 174 12.10 -8.27 -5.32
CA ASP A 174 12.64 -9.62 -5.42
C ASP A 174 12.78 -9.97 -6.89
N VAL A 175 14.00 -10.27 -7.34
CA VAL A 175 14.30 -10.64 -8.72
C VAL A 175 14.91 -12.03 -8.73
N GLN A 176 14.28 -12.93 -9.47
CA GLN A 176 14.73 -14.29 -9.70
C GLN A 176 14.92 -14.48 -11.20
N ALA A 177 16.16 -14.68 -11.64
CA ALA A 177 16.49 -14.96 -13.03
C ALA A 177 17.07 -16.36 -13.16
N ASN A 178 16.58 -17.13 -14.12
CA ASN A 178 17.05 -18.46 -14.47
C ASN A 178 17.39 -18.47 -15.95
N GLY A 179 18.54 -19.06 -16.30
CA GLY A 179 19.00 -19.15 -17.68
C GLY A 179 19.56 -20.54 -17.96
N ILE A 180 19.32 -21.05 -19.16
CA ILE A 180 19.94 -22.26 -19.67
C ILE A 180 20.75 -21.86 -20.90
N PHE A 181 22.06 -22.07 -20.82
CA PHE A 181 22.97 -21.88 -21.93
C PHE A 181 23.61 -23.23 -22.27
N ASN A 182 23.32 -23.74 -23.47
CA ASN A 182 23.90 -24.99 -23.98
C ASN A 182 23.76 -26.17 -23.00
N GLY A 183 22.59 -26.32 -22.38
CA GLY A 183 22.29 -27.37 -21.40
C GLY A 183 22.76 -27.09 -19.96
N THR A 184 23.51 -26.02 -19.73
CA THR A 184 23.95 -25.61 -18.38
C THR A 184 22.98 -24.58 -17.81
N ALA A 185 22.36 -24.91 -16.68
CA ALA A 185 21.47 -24.00 -15.96
C ALA A 185 22.25 -23.08 -15.01
N GLY A 186 21.87 -21.81 -14.95
CA GLY A 186 22.33 -20.82 -13.99
C GLY A 186 21.15 -20.04 -13.41
N SER A 187 21.24 -19.65 -12.15
CA SER A 187 20.21 -18.89 -11.44
C SER A 187 20.82 -17.71 -10.68
N LEU A 188 20.14 -16.57 -10.68
CA LEU A 188 20.44 -15.37 -9.92
C LEU A 188 19.21 -14.97 -9.10
N SER A 189 19.39 -14.79 -7.80
CA SER A 189 18.35 -14.26 -6.91
C SER A 189 18.87 -13.03 -6.18
N GLU A 190 18.18 -11.89 -6.32
CA GLU A 190 18.46 -10.67 -5.55
C GLU A 190 17.18 -10.18 -4.89
N SER A 191 17.23 -9.99 -3.57
CA SER A 191 16.16 -9.38 -2.80
C SER A 191 16.71 -8.19 -2.04
N ARG A 192 16.07 -7.01 -2.17
CA ARG A 192 16.35 -5.89 -1.27
C ARG A 192 15.09 -5.16 -0.83
N THR A 193 15.19 -4.56 0.34
CA THR A 193 14.15 -3.74 0.94
C THR A 193 14.73 -2.37 1.28
N GLU A 194 14.14 -1.32 0.74
CA GLU A 194 14.47 0.06 1.07
C GLU A 194 13.31 0.68 1.87
N LYS A 195 13.62 1.42 2.93
CA LYS A 195 12.66 2.12 3.78
C LYS A 195 13.03 3.59 3.90
N THR A 196 12.05 4.48 3.88
CA THR A 196 12.29 5.92 3.97
C THR A 196 11.09 6.64 4.55
N PHE A 197 11.36 7.69 5.32
CA PHE A 197 10.36 8.67 5.73
C PHE A 197 10.63 9.98 5.03
N ALA A 198 9.57 10.72 4.70
CA ALA A 198 9.69 12.02 4.07
C ALA A 198 8.58 12.96 4.58
N PRO A 199 8.89 14.25 4.75
CA PRO A 199 7.93 15.24 5.22
C PRO A 199 6.83 15.42 4.19
N LEU A 200 5.62 15.60 4.70
CA LEU A 200 4.38 15.71 3.92
C LEU A 200 3.71 17.04 4.23
N LEU A 201 3.31 17.72 3.16
CA LEU A 201 2.39 18.84 3.20
C LEU A 201 1.10 18.40 2.49
N SER A 202 -0.06 18.71 3.05
CA SER A 202 -1.35 18.43 2.44
C SER A 202 -2.27 19.64 2.47
N LEU A 203 -3.11 19.76 1.46
CA LEU A 203 -4.22 20.70 1.38
C LEU A 203 -5.50 19.89 1.20
N GLY A 204 -6.55 20.29 1.90
CA GLY A 204 -7.86 19.69 1.78
C GLY A 204 -8.92 20.75 1.57
N TRP A 205 -9.96 20.42 0.83
CA TRP A 205 -11.21 21.15 0.79
C TRP A 205 -12.34 20.14 0.89
N LYS A 206 -13.34 20.43 1.71
CA LYS A 206 -14.56 19.64 1.79
C LYS A 206 -15.77 20.57 1.72
N HIS A 207 -16.73 20.19 0.89
CA HIS A 207 -18.01 20.86 0.74
C HIS A 207 -19.15 19.89 1.02
N ALA A 208 -20.02 20.24 1.97
CA ALA A 208 -21.24 19.49 2.28
C ALA A 208 -22.45 20.14 1.62
N PHE A 209 -22.93 19.54 0.52
CA PHE A 209 -24.17 19.94 -0.12
C PHE A 209 -25.39 19.62 0.76
N SER A 210 -25.30 18.54 1.53
CA SER A 210 -26.33 18.05 2.45
C SER A 210 -25.69 17.18 3.52
N LYS A 211 -26.48 16.69 4.48
CA LYS A 211 -26.01 15.73 5.51
C LYS A 211 -25.54 14.40 4.90
N ASP A 212 -26.05 14.10 3.71
CA ASP A 212 -25.86 12.81 3.04
C ASP A 212 -24.96 12.89 1.80
N LEU A 213 -24.59 14.10 1.35
CA LEU A 213 -23.78 14.27 0.14
C LEU A 213 -22.68 15.30 0.39
N ARG A 214 -21.44 14.88 0.15
CA ARG A 214 -20.25 15.72 0.30
C ARG A 214 -19.33 15.55 -0.89
N MET A 215 -18.58 16.59 -1.19
CA MET A 215 -17.48 16.58 -2.12
C MET A 215 -16.20 16.97 -1.39
N TYR A 216 -15.08 16.43 -1.84
CA TYR A 216 -13.78 16.80 -1.32
C TYR A 216 -12.76 16.89 -2.45
N ALA A 217 -11.82 17.81 -2.28
CA ALA A 217 -10.58 17.82 -3.03
C ALA A 217 -9.42 17.74 -2.04
N GLU A 218 -8.41 16.95 -2.37
CA GLU A 218 -7.18 16.84 -1.59
C GLU A 218 -5.98 16.95 -2.52
N ALA A 219 -4.96 17.66 -2.06
CA ALA A 219 -3.66 17.70 -2.70
C ALA A 219 -2.57 17.46 -1.65
N SER A 220 -1.53 16.74 -2.02
CA SER A 220 -0.43 16.43 -1.11
C SER A 220 0.91 16.47 -1.82
N GLY A 221 1.93 16.92 -1.12
CA GLY A 221 3.31 16.96 -1.60
C GLY A 221 4.25 16.37 -0.55
N VAL A 222 5.07 15.43 -0.98
CA VAL A 222 6.18 14.90 -0.20
C VAL A 222 7.47 15.28 -0.89
N LYS A 223 8.43 15.80 -0.12
CA LYS A 223 9.75 16.17 -0.65
C LYS A 223 10.83 15.60 0.23
N LYS A 224 11.72 14.81 -0.36
CA LYS A 224 12.93 14.32 0.30
C LYS A 224 14.15 14.90 -0.39
N SER A 225 14.91 15.69 0.38
CA SER A 225 16.10 16.40 -0.11
C SER A 225 17.41 15.83 0.44
N TRP A 226 17.38 14.68 1.15
CA TRP A 226 18.54 14.15 1.87
C TRP A 226 18.86 12.70 1.53
N GLY A 227 20.16 12.36 1.62
CA GLY A 227 20.69 11.02 1.33
C GLY A 227 21.05 10.82 -0.15
N THR A 228 21.34 9.58 -0.50
CA THR A 228 21.72 9.17 -1.88
C THR A 228 20.52 9.02 -2.83
N VAL A 229 19.30 9.09 -2.28
CA VAL A 229 18.03 8.99 -3.01
C VAL A 229 17.19 10.21 -2.65
N THR A 230 17.08 11.13 -3.60
CA THR A 230 16.24 12.34 -3.50
C THR A 230 14.99 12.14 -4.34
N GLY A 231 13.92 12.89 -4.02
CA GLY A 231 12.69 12.75 -4.78
C GLY A 231 11.56 13.58 -4.24
N HIS A 232 10.50 13.65 -5.04
CA HIS A 232 9.27 14.30 -4.66
C HIS A 232 8.07 13.51 -5.17
N ILE A 233 7.01 13.53 -4.38
CA ILE A 233 5.76 12.84 -4.69
C ILE A 233 4.65 13.87 -4.59
N TYR A 234 3.87 14.01 -5.65
CA TYR A 234 2.70 14.87 -5.68
C TYR A 234 1.45 14.01 -5.86
N GLY A 235 0.45 14.25 -5.04
CA GLY A 235 -0.85 13.61 -5.10
C GLY A 235 -1.94 14.66 -5.21
N ALA A 236 -2.97 14.38 -5.99
CA ALA A 236 -4.21 15.14 -5.99
C ALA A 236 -5.39 14.18 -6.19
N ALA A 237 -6.50 14.43 -5.51
CA ALA A 237 -7.72 13.66 -5.65
C ALA A 237 -8.94 14.56 -5.55
N LEU A 238 -9.96 14.26 -6.34
CA LEU A 238 -11.29 14.87 -6.27
C LEU A 238 -12.32 13.76 -6.13
N GLY A 239 -13.18 13.86 -5.13
CA GLY A 239 -14.12 12.80 -4.82
C GLY A 239 -15.44 13.27 -4.25
N VAL A 240 -16.40 12.36 -4.26
CA VAL A 240 -17.74 12.53 -3.72
C VAL A 240 -18.02 11.41 -2.74
N GLU A 241 -18.66 11.75 -1.63
CA GLU A 241 -19.11 10.83 -0.60
C GLU A 241 -20.63 10.94 -0.46
N TRP A 242 -21.31 9.80 -0.54
CA TRP A 242 -22.74 9.67 -0.32
C TRP A 242 -23.02 8.79 0.89
N TYR A 243 -23.87 9.27 1.80
CA TYR A 243 -24.20 8.61 3.07
C TYR A 243 -25.67 8.19 3.07
N PRO A 244 -26.01 7.00 2.55
CA PRO A 244 -27.37 6.47 2.64
C PRO A 244 -27.79 6.20 4.10
N LEU A 245 -26.82 6.01 4.99
CA LEU A 245 -27.02 5.78 6.41
C LEU A 245 -26.23 6.82 7.20
N LYS A 246 -26.69 7.16 8.41
CA LYS A 246 -26.05 8.16 9.26
C LYS A 246 -24.56 7.90 9.49
N ASN A 247 -24.18 6.63 9.66
CA ASN A 247 -22.81 6.22 9.99
C ASN A 247 -22.09 5.48 8.87
N ILE A 248 -22.74 5.19 7.74
CA ILE A 248 -22.15 4.41 6.64
C ILE A 248 -22.38 5.15 5.32
N GLY A 249 -21.30 5.36 4.60
CA GLY A 249 -21.25 6.01 3.31
C GLY A 249 -20.49 5.19 2.27
N LEU A 250 -20.75 5.52 1.02
CA LEU A 250 -20.00 5.09 -0.14
C LEU A 250 -19.30 6.32 -0.69
N GLY A 251 -18.07 6.15 -1.15
CA GLY A 251 -17.37 7.24 -1.81
C GLY A 251 -16.64 6.75 -3.03
N ALA A 252 -16.45 7.69 -3.96
CA ALA A 252 -15.65 7.51 -5.14
C ALA A 252 -14.79 8.75 -5.34
N ASP A 253 -13.54 8.56 -5.76
CA ASP A 253 -12.66 9.66 -6.14
C ASP A 253 -11.86 9.33 -7.38
N TYR A 254 -11.36 10.38 -8.04
CA TYR A 254 -10.39 10.26 -9.10
C TYR A 254 -9.08 10.89 -8.63
N GLY A 255 -8.04 10.06 -8.56
CA GLY A 255 -6.74 10.44 -8.02
C GLY A 255 -5.64 10.42 -9.07
N ILE A 256 -4.71 11.35 -8.95
CA ILE A 256 -3.47 11.43 -9.72
C ILE A 256 -2.31 11.48 -8.72
N THR A 257 -1.38 10.54 -8.83
CA THR A 257 -0.14 10.53 -8.06
C THR A 257 1.04 10.49 -9.01
N ARG A 258 2.02 11.37 -8.80
CA ARG A 258 3.29 11.40 -9.54
C ARG A 258 4.43 11.22 -8.55
N ILE A 259 5.29 10.26 -8.83
CA ILE A 259 6.45 9.90 -8.04
C ILE A 259 7.66 10.14 -8.92
N HIS A 260 8.53 11.06 -8.51
CA HIS A 260 9.80 11.33 -9.17
C HIS A 260 10.93 11.04 -8.19
N ILE A 261 11.81 10.10 -8.56
CA ILE A 261 12.94 9.67 -7.75
C ILE A 261 14.21 9.83 -8.55
N ASN A 262 15.19 10.50 -7.95
CA ASN A 262 16.53 10.68 -8.50
C ASN A 262 17.55 9.98 -7.60
N ARG A 263 18.38 9.14 -8.21
CA ARG A 263 19.45 8.41 -7.54
C ARG A 263 20.79 8.85 -8.12
N ASP A 264 21.63 9.43 -7.26
CA ASP A 264 23.00 9.83 -7.60
C ASP A 264 23.98 8.78 -7.06
N GLY A 265 24.56 8.00 -7.97
CA GLY A 265 25.52 6.93 -7.68
C GLY A 265 26.97 7.27 -8.07
N GLY A 266 27.34 8.54 -8.08
CA GLY A 266 28.68 9.01 -8.48
C GLY A 266 28.90 8.99 -10.00
N SER A 267 29.15 7.81 -10.58
CA SER A 267 29.40 7.66 -12.04
C SER A 267 28.16 7.29 -12.85
N THR A 268 27.00 7.19 -12.20
CA THR A 268 25.72 6.80 -12.80
C THR A 268 24.59 7.54 -12.11
N GLN A 269 23.76 8.21 -12.90
CA GLN A 269 22.54 8.86 -12.46
C GLN A 269 21.35 8.07 -12.98
N ALA A 270 20.37 7.82 -12.14
CA ALA A 270 19.13 7.15 -12.54
C ALA A 270 17.93 7.95 -12.06
N ASN A 271 17.03 8.27 -12.99
CA ASN A 271 15.77 8.93 -12.72
C ASN A 271 14.64 7.93 -12.96
N PHE A 272 13.69 7.92 -12.04
CA PHE A 272 12.55 7.05 -12.06
C PHE A 272 11.28 7.87 -11.87
N ASP A 273 10.44 7.84 -12.89
CA ASP A 273 9.18 8.56 -12.96
C ASP A 273 8.04 7.55 -12.99
N VAL A 274 7.13 7.67 -12.03
CA VAL A 274 5.89 6.87 -11.98
C VAL A 274 4.70 7.79 -11.88
N LYS A 275 3.75 7.62 -12.79
CA LYS A 275 2.46 8.28 -12.73
C LYS A 275 1.40 7.22 -12.51
N LEU A 276 0.64 7.36 -11.44
CA LEU A 276 -0.55 6.58 -11.15
C LEU A 276 -1.75 7.49 -11.34
N THR A 277 -2.72 7.06 -12.13
CA THR A 277 -3.95 7.82 -12.31
C THR A 277 -5.13 6.85 -12.38
N GLY A 278 -6.25 7.21 -11.78
CA GLY A 278 -7.46 6.44 -11.95
C GLY A 278 -8.52 6.67 -10.88
N PRO A 279 -9.64 5.94 -10.99
CA PRO A 279 -10.73 6.01 -10.03
C PRO A 279 -10.44 5.15 -8.79
N SER A 280 -11.01 5.55 -7.66
CA SER A 280 -11.10 4.72 -6.46
C SER A 280 -12.55 4.66 -5.99
N ALA A 281 -12.88 3.57 -5.31
CA ALA A 281 -14.18 3.38 -4.67
C ALA A 281 -13.97 2.76 -3.30
N TYR A 282 -14.72 3.23 -2.30
CA TYR A 282 -14.56 2.81 -0.92
C TYR A 282 -15.87 2.90 -0.14
N VAL A 283 -15.93 2.10 0.92
CA VAL A 283 -16.94 2.23 1.97
C VAL A 283 -16.33 3.06 3.09
N LYS A 284 -17.09 3.99 3.63
CA LYS A 284 -16.70 4.86 4.73
C LYS A 284 -17.64 4.68 5.91
N VAL A 285 -17.09 4.50 7.10
CA VAL A 285 -17.84 4.53 8.36
C VAL A 285 -17.49 5.81 9.10
N ARG A 286 -18.48 6.52 9.63
CA ARG A 286 -18.31 7.79 10.36
C ARG A 286 -19.02 7.83 11.72
N PHE A 287 -18.44 8.57 12.66
CA PHE A 287 -18.96 8.87 14.00
C PHE A 287 -18.78 10.35 14.33
#